data_AF-A0A6B1E6K6-F1
#
_entry.id   AF-A0A6B1E6K6-F1
#
_cell.length_a   1.000
_cell.length_b   1.000
_cell.length_c   1.000
_cell.angle_alpha   90.00
_cell.angle_beta   90.00
_cell.angle_gamma   90.00
#
_symmetry.space_group_name_H-M   'P 1'
#
loop_
_entity.id
_entity.type
_entity.pdbx_description
1 polymer ?
#
loop_
_entity_poly.entity_id
_entity_poly.type
_entity_poly.pdbx_seq_one_letter_code
_entity_poly.pdbx_strand_id
1 'polypeptide(L)'
;MALLRLHSSSWEAEIRGPCEPPAGVMEGVSVDRPGSLRLSGHCSGLEAEYLTTTGEERSWDPASGEGPVFFEETTYHLYVAGEDHEPVVRHRDPLFSRDLARHPRQRVVAGSVNFGRQVGHTQFEIGVGPERVSITIEVVPTKIDYTADYMALVQEVQSASRALALAYLRSTHQPATHGSEGASALDWIASLRNSVNDLSNAVQHINQRPYRHLQRQIQFASSHRLRRPDAVARRAIMRGKGSGKSDQLTGIGTIRETIPAVVAQTTLDTPEHRWLADQLQVVEQRLQQMASGFDDPRLPHDDSHASERDVARRNEIRHLARRVQQLRRMKAISTASRLDQGAPPSLTLMTAPGYREAYRVLTSLRLALDLQDGPAQLELKDLHDLYEIWCFLEVVAIVSRLTGSEPEPQAVISSRASGLRVGLKRGQQSDIVLPGQQHTLTLSYNRSYDGDTGTQRPDVVLIVHGRDRPQLIIALDAKYRVDASQPFRKRYGAPGPPIDAVNELHRYRDAIVSNVDSRTYRPTVRGAALFPLTVEETATFKSGSSLYRSLGSLGVGALPFLPGNTELVESWLSGLLTASDEELAWNGPPGPAEAHTYWTDD
;
A
#
# COMPACT_ATOMS: atom_id res chain seq x y z
N MET A 1 -23.71 -22.01 18.75
CA MET A 1 -22.46 -22.49 19.38
C MET A 1 -21.40 -21.40 19.28
N ALA A 2 -20.39 -21.40 20.14
CA ALA A 2 -19.26 -20.49 20.02
C ALA A 2 -18.29 -21.06 18.98
N LEU A 3 -17.89 -20.22 18.02
CA LEU A 3 -16.91 -20.57 17.00
C LEU A 3 -15.49 -20.52 17.56
N LEU A 4 -15.23 -19.59 18.48
CA LEU A 4 -13.99 -19.46 19.23
C LEU A 4 -14.32 -19.12 20.68
N ARG A 5 -13.72 -19.85 21.63
CA ARG A 5 -13.71 -19.53 23.07
C ARG A 5 -12.28 -19.31 23.51
N LEU A 6 -12.07 -18.28 24.31
CA LEU A 6 -10.81 -17.97 24.97
C LEU A 6 -11.09 -17.87 26.47
N HIS A 7 -10.31 -18.58 27.27
CA HIS A 7 -10.43 -18.58 28.71
C HIS A 7 -9.09 -18.22 29.34
N SER A 8 -9.08 -17.23 30.22
CA SER A 8 -7.95 -16.86 31.06
C SER A 8 -8.36 -17.04 32.52
N SER A 9 -7.36 -17.06 33.40
CA SER A 9 -7.56 -16.94 34.85
C SER A 9 -8.36 -15.72 35.33
N SER A 10 -8.56 -14.68 34.49
CA SER A 10 -9.21 -13.42 34.91
C SER A 10 -10.28 -12.88 33.94
N TRP A 11 -10.51 -13.55 32.81
CA TRP A 11 -11.52 -13.17 31.82
C TRP A 11 -11.86 -14.31 30.86
N GLU A 12 -13.03 -14.19 30.24
CA GLU A 12 -13.48 -15.08 29.17
C GLU A 12 -13.86 -14.26 27.93
N ALA A 13 -13.64 -14.81 26.74
CA ALA A 13 -14.14 -14.26 25.49
C ALA A 13 -14.73 -15.35 24.61
N GLU A 14 -15.84 -15.03 23.95
CA GLU A 14 -16.48 -15.89 22.97
C GLU A 14 -16.75 -15.12 21.68
N ILE A 15 -16.52 -15.79 20.55
CA ILE A 15 -17.00 -15.35 19.25
C ILE A 15 -17.99 -16.37 18.74
N ARG A 16 -19.23 -15.93 18.51
CA ARG A 16 -20.35 -16.77 18.04
C ARG A 16 -20.68 -16.40 16.61
N GLY A 17 -20.92 -17.40 15.77
CA GLY A 17 -21.29 -17.20 14.37
C GLY A 17 -21.33 -18.53 13.61
N PRO A 18 -21.53 -18.49 12.29
CA PRO A 18 -21.52 -19.69 11.47
C PRO A 18 -20.10 -20.27 11.35
N CYS A 19 -20.00 -21.60 11.42
CA CYS A 19 -18.79 -22.39 11.11
C CYS A 19 -18.78 -22.92 9.67
N GLU A 20 -19.93 -22.88 9.00
CA GLU A 20 -20.12 -23.23 7.60
C GLU A 20 -20.31 -21.98 6.75
N PRO A 21 -19.92 -22.02 5.46
CA PRO A 21 -20.13 -20.89 4.56
C PRO A 21 -21.64 -20.59 4.37
N PRO A 22 -22.05 -19.31 4.29
CA PRO A 22 -23.45 -18.93 4.10
C PRO A 22 -24.04 -19.43 2.76
N ALA A 23 -25.33 -19.80 2.75
CA ALA A 23 -26.00 -20.37 1.57
C ALA A 23 -25.88 -19.50 0.31
N GLY A 24 -25.39 -20.08 -0.79
CA GLY A 24 -25.11 -19.39 -2.06
C GLY A 24 -23.70 -19.57 -2.63
N VAL A 25 -22.85 -20.32 -1.92
CA VAL A 25 -21.50 -20.71 -2.36
C VAL A 25 -21.57 -21.71 -3.51
N MET A 26 -20.69 -21.56 -4.51
CA MET A 26 -20.58 -22.55 -5.59
C MET A 26 -20.28 -23.94 -5.02
N GLU A 27 -20.99 -24.98 -5.51
CA GLU A 27 -20.58 -26.37 -5.33
C GLU A 27 -19.13 -26.52 -5.82
N GLY A 28 -18.17 -26.63 -4.89
CA GLY A 28 -16.75 -26.75 -5.21
C GLY A 28 -15.77 -25.99 -4.30
N VAL A 29 -16.23 -25.05 -3.46
CA VAL A 29 -15.33 -24.45 -2.45
C VAL A 29 -15.10 -25.47 -1.34
N SER A 30 -14.01 -26.24 -1.45
CA SER A 30 -13.56 -27.11 -0.37
C SER A 30 -13.01 -26.24 0.77
N VAL A 31 -13.82 -26.02 1.81
CA VAL A 31 -13.34 -25.46 3.09
C VAL A 31 -12.82 -26.59 4.01
N ASP A 32 -12.36 -27.70 3.42
CA ASP A 32 -11.83 -28.87 4.13
C ASP A 32 -10.38 -28.61 4.60
N ARG A 33 -10.10 -27.38 5.04
CA ARG A 33 -8.85 -26.97 5.67
C ARG A 33 -9.14 -26.22 6.98
N PRO A 34 -8.33 -26.41 8.02
CA PRO A 34 -8.39 -25.58 9.21
C PRO A 34 -8.02 -24.13 8.85
N GLY A 35 -8.66 -23.16 9.51
CA GLY A 35 -8.24 -21.76 9.45
C GLY A 35 -6.98 -21.54 10.28
N SER A 36 -6.49 -20.30 10.35
CA SER A 36 -5.39 -19.94 11.26
C SER A 36 -5.87 -19.16 12.48
N LEU A 37 -5.39 -19.57 13.67
CA LEU A 37 -5.51 -18.82 14.92
C LEU A 37 -4.14 -18.65 15.56
N ARG A 38 -3.80 -17.41 15.91
CA ARG A 38 -2.61 -17.10 16.71
C ARG A 38 -2.93 -16.17 17.86
N LEU A 39 -2.46 -16.57 19.03
CA LEU A 39 -2.58 -15.81 20.27
C LEU A 39 -1.18 -15.38 20.71
N SER A 40 -1.00 -14.10 21.01
CA SER A 40 0.28 -13.57 21.50
C SER A 40 0.05 -12.48 22.54
N GLY A 41 0.89 -12.39 23.56
CA GLY A 41 0.74 -11.37 24.61
C GLY A 41 1.09 -11.87 25.99
N HIS A 42 0.75 -11.07 27.01
CA HIS A 42 0.97 -11.40 28.41
C HIS A 42 -0.38 -11.76 29.03
N CYS A 43 -0.59 -13.06 29.27
CA CYS A 43 -1.81 -13.64 29.83
C CYS A 43 -1.45 -14.94 30.56
N SER A 44 -1.96 -15.13 31.79
CA SER A 44 -1.74 -16.35 32.55
C SER A 44 -2.85 -17.37 32.28
N GLY A 45 -2.46 -18.62 31.98
CA GLY A 45 -3.40 -19.74 31.83
C GLY A 45 -4.39 -19.57 30.67
N LEU A 46 -3.94 -18.98 29.55
CA LEU A 46 -4.78 -18.79 28.37
C LEU A 46 -5.03 -20.14 27.68
N GLU A 47 -6.28 -20.57 27.70
CA GLU A 47 -6.78 -21.72 26.96
C GLU A 47 -7.71 -21.23 25.84
N ALA A 48 -7.71 -21.96 24.72
CA ALA A 48 -8.54 -21.63 23.58
C ALA A 48 -9.18 -22.88 22.98
N GLU A 49 -10.43 -22.76 22.61
CA GLU A 49 -11.22 -23.82 21.96
C GLU A 49 -11.91 -23.24 20.73
N TYR A 50 -12.02 -24.02 19.66
CA TYR A 50 -12.66 -23.56 18.43
C TYR A 50 -13.47 -24.66 17.77
N LEU A 51 -14.41 -24.25 16.93
CA LEU A 51 -15.23 -25.15 16.12
C LEU A 51 -14.63 -25.26 14.70
N THR A 52 -14.45 -26.49 14.22
CA THR A 52 -14.05 -26.75 12.83
C THR A 52 -15.21 -26.47 11.86
N THR A 53 -14.90 -26.46 10.56
CA THR A 53 -15.89 -26.35 9.48
C THR A 53 -16.86 -27.53 9.41
N THR A 54 -16.53 -28.65 10.07
CA THR A 54 -17.38 -29.85 10.21
C THR A 54 -18.20 -29.84 11.50
N GLY A 55 -18.07 -28.81 12.34
CA GLY A 55 -18.77 -28.71 13.62
C GLY A 55 -18.12 -29.46 14.78
N GLU A 56 -16.87 -29.92 14.63
CA GLU A 56 -16.09 -30.58 15.69
C GLU A 56 -15.46 -29.51 16.61
N GLU A 57 -15.59 -29.65 17.93
CA GLU A 57 -14.88 -28.79 18.89
C GLU A 57 -13.44 -29.31 19.09
N ARG A 58 -12.45 -28.41 18.98
CA ARG A 58 -11.03 -28.72 19.20
C ARG A 58 -10.39 -27.71 20.16
N SER A 59 -9.49 -28.20 21.01
CA SER A 59 -8.59 -27.34 21.77
C SER A 59 -7.47 -26.83 20.87
N TRP A 60 -7.15 -25.54 21.00
CA TRP A 60 -6.12 -24.89 20.21
C TRP A 60 -4.71 -25.29 20.67
N ASP A 61 -3.87 -25.71 19.73
CA ASP A 61 -2.46 -25.98 19.95
C ASP A 61 -1.60 -24.86 19.33
N PRO A 62 -0.80 -24.12 20.13
CA PRO A 62 0.12 -23.12 19.60
C PRO A 62 1.11 -23.63 18.55
N ALA A 63 1.45 -24.92 18.56
CA ALA A 63 2.42 -25.50 17.63
C ALA A 63 1.84 -25.73 16.23
N SER A 64 0.55 -26.05 16.11
CA SER A 64 -0.11 -26.24 14.82
C SER A 64 -0.56 -24.92 14.20
N GLY A 65 -0.95 -23.94 15.03
CA GLY A 65 -1.48 -22.66 14.56
C GLY A 65 -2.83 -22.77 13.83
N GLU A 66 -3.44 -23.95 13.83
CA GLU A 66 -4.77 -24.21 13.29
C GLU A 66 -5.84 -23.50 14.11
N GLY A 67 -6.97 -23.16 13.51
CA GLY A 67 -8.02 -22.40 14.15
C GLY A 67 -9.34 -22.42 13.37
N PRO A 68 -10.34 -21.65 13.85
CA PRO A 68 -11.63 -21.56 13.18
C PRO A 68 -11.51 -20.75 11.89
N VAL A 69 -12.40 -21.05 10.95
CA VAL A 69 -12.53 -20.29 9.70
C VAL A 69 -13.58 -19.21 9.88
N PHE A 70 -13.20 -17.95 9.63
CA PHE A 70 -14.14 -16.83 9.56
C PHE A 70 -14.46 -16.51 8.11
N PHE A 71 -15.66 -16.01 7.83
CA PHE A 71 -16.12 -15.68 6.49
C PHE A 71 -16.30 -14.17 6.29
N GLU A 72 -15.95 -13.68 5.11
CA GLU A 72 -16.25 -12.30 4.70
C GLU A 72 -17.77 -12.05 4.66
N GLU A 73 -18.16 -10.78 4.73
CA GLU A 73 -19.55 -10.27 4.72
C GLU A 73 -20.48 -10.96 5.73
N THR A 74 -19.92 -11.68 6.69
CA THR A 74 -20.63 -12.51 7.66
C THR A 74 -20.59 -11.85 9.04
N THR A 75 -21.74 -11.87 9.73
CA THR A 75 -21.87 -11.25 11.04
C THR A 75 -21.59 -12.26 12.14
N TYR A 76 -20.63 -11.93 12.99
CA TYR A 76 -20.25 -12.63 14.21
C TYR A 76 -20.66 -11.81 15.44
N HIS A 77 -20.80 -12.47 16.58
CA HIS A 77 -21.07 -11.83 17.86
C HIS A 77 -19.90 -12.06 18.81
N LEU A 78 -19.23 -10.98 19.17
CA LEU A 78 -18.15 -10.98 20.16
C LEU A 78 -18.75 -10.72 21.55
N TYR A 79 -18.33 -11.50 22.53
CA TYR A 79 -18.62 -11.32 23.94
C TYR A 79 -17.31 -11.44 24.72
N VAL A 80 -17.02 -10.49 25.60
CA VAL A 80 -15.85 -10.51 26.48
C VAL A 80 -16.29 -10.10 27.87
N ALA A 81 -16.00 -10.92 28.88
CA ALA A 81 -16.30 -10.64 30.28
C ALA A 81 -15.03 -10.70 31.12
N GLY A 82 -14.76 -9.66 31.90
CA GLY A 82 -13.66 -9.63 32.87
C GLY A 82 -14.18 -9.90 34.28
N GLU A 83 -13.44 -10.69 35.07
CA GLU A 83 -13.81 -10.95 36.46
C GLU A 83 -13.67 -9.68 37.30
N ASP A 84 -12.49 -9.06 37.29
CA ASP A 84 -12.14 -7.93 38.17
C ASP A 84 -12.07 -6.57 37.47
N HIS A 85 -11.72 -6.56 36.19
CA HIS A 85 -11.45 -5.34 35.42
C HIS A 85 -12.35 -5.26 34.20
N GLU A 86 -12.66 -4.02 33.76
CA GLU A 86 -13.42 -3.82 32.53
C GLU A 86 -12.57 -4.24 31.30
N PRO A 87 -13.10 -5.09 30.42
CA PRO A 87 -12.42 -5.46 29.20
C PRO A 87 -12.38 -4.31 28.19
N VAL A 88 -11.31 -4.26 27.40
CA VAL A 88 -11.14 -3.31 26.30
C VAL A 88 -10.75 -4.08 25.06
N VAL A 89 -11.60 -4.01 24.04
CA VAL A 89 -11.31 -4.54 22.70
C VAL A 89 -10.77 -3.42 21.82
N ARG A 90 -9.63 -3.64 21.18
CA ARG A 90 -9.04 -2.73 20.20
C ARG A 90 -8.83 -3.45 18.88
N HIS A 91 -9.17 -2.79 17.80
CA HIS A 91 -8.88 -3.25 16.46
C HIS A 91 -8.36 -2.08 15.62
N ARG A 92 -7.55 -2.37 14.61
CA ARG A 92 -6.94 -1.34 13.75
C ARG A 92 -7.97 -0.59 12.91
N ASP A 93 -9.00 -1.29 12.45
CA ASP A 93 -10.19 -0.70 11.84
C ASP A 93 -11.15 -0.20 12.94
N PRO A 94 -11.38 1.12 13.09
CA PRO A 94 -12.30 1.65 14.09
C PRO A 94 -13.76 1.20 13.86
N LEU A 95 -14.13 0.80 12.64
CA LEU A 95 -15.47 0.29 12.32
C LEU A 95 -15.74 -1.07 12.99
N PHE A 96 -14.71 -1.89 13.18
CA PHE A 96 -14.81 -3.17 13.89
C PHE A 96 -15.35 -3.01 15.32
N SER A 97 -14.91 -1.96 16.02
CA SER A 97 -15.30 -1.68 17.40
C SER A 97 -16.56 -0.84 17.54
N ARG A 98 -17.12 -0.34 16.42
CA ARG A 98 -18.24 0.61 16.44
C ARG A 98 -19.51 0.01 17.05
N ASP A 99 -19.77 -1.25 16.71
CA ASP A 99 -21.01 -1.93 17.08
C ASP A 99 -20.80 -2.80 18.36
N LEU A 100 -19.70 -2.58 19.08
CA LEU A 100 -19.42 -3.17 20.39
C LEU A 100 -19.90 -2.25 21.53
N ALA A 101 -20.90 -2.72 22.27
CA ALA A 101 -21.40 -2.05 23.47
C ALA A 101 -20.53 -2.42 24.69
N ARG A 102 -20.28 -1.42 25.54
CA ARG A 102 -19.60 -1.63 26.83
C ARG A 102 -20.61 -1.54 27.97
N HIS A 103 -20.51 -2.48 28.89
CA HIS A 103 -21.31 -2.52 30.11
C HIS A 103 -20.38 -2.48 31.33
N PRO A 104 -19.88 -1.31 31.75
CA PRO A 104 -18.87 -1.18 32.80
C PRO A 104 -19.28 -1.81 34.15
N ARG A 105 -20.58 -1.75 34.48
CA ARG A 105 -21.13 -2.35 35.72
C ARG A 105 -21.11 -3.87 35.72
N GLN A 106 -21.23 -4.48 34.54
CA GLN A 106 -21.21 -5.92 34.36
C GLN A 106 -19.81 -6.41 33.97
N ARG A 107 -18.86 -5.49 33.71
CA ARG A 107 -17.50 -5.78 33.23
C ARG A 107 -17.53 -6.58 31.92
N VAL A 108 -18.45 -6.23 31.03
CA VAL A 108 -18.67 -6.91 29.74
C VAL A 108 -18.50 -5.94 28.58
N VAL A 109 -17.90 -6.42 27.49
CA VAL A 109 -17.97 -5.84 26.14
C VAL A 109 -18.66 -6.86 25.24
N ALA A 110 -19.72 -6.46 24.54
CA ALA A 110 -20.42 -7.36 23.63
C ALA A 110 -20.98 -6.61 22.42
N GLY A 111 -21.06 -7.28 21.27
CA GLY A 111 -21.65 -6.69 20.08
C GLY A 111 -21.40 -7.49 18.82
N SER A 112 -21.82 -6.93 17.70
CA SER A 112 -21.65 -7.54 16.39
C SER A 112 -20.32 -7.13 15.76
N VAL A 113 -19.69 -8.09 15.10
CA VAL A 113 -18.46 -7.94 14.33
C VAL A 113 -18.74 -8.42 12.92
N ASN A 114 -18.41 -7.62 11.92
CA ASN A 114 -18.51 -8.01 10.52
C ASN A 114 -17.23 -7.56 9.80
N PHE A 115 -16.59 -8.48 9.09
CA PHE A 115 -15.31 -8.20 8.40
C PHE A 115 -15.51 -7.49 7.05
N GLY A 116 -16.77 -7.27 6.63
CA GLY A 116 -17.09 -6.67 5.34
C GLY A 116 -16.43 -7.47 4.22
N ARG A 117 -15.75 -6.79 3.30
CA ARG A 117 -15.00 -7.43 2.20
C ARG A 117 -13.53 -7.67 2.53
N GLN A 118 -13.16 -7.58 3.81
CA GLN A 118 -11.78 -7.82 4.24
C GLN A 118 -11.56 -9.32 4.39
N VAL A 119 -10.55 -9.83 3.68
CA VAL A 119 -10.15 -11.23 3.67
C VAL A 119 -8.66 -11.32 4.03
N GLY A 120 -8.25 -12.45 4.63
CA GLY A 120 -6.89 -12.68 5.08
C GLY A 120 -6.79 -12.67 6.60
N HIS A 121 -5.60 -12.38 7.13
CA HIS A 121 -5.40 -12.35 8.57
C HIS A 121 -5.81 -11.00 9.16
N THR A 122 -6.68 -11.02 10.15
CA THR A 122 -7.05 -9.85 10.93
C THR A 122 -6.63 -10.02 12.39
N GLN A 123 -6.23 -8.91 13.01
CA GLN A 123 -5.71 -8.88 14.38
C GLN A 123 -6.47 -7.85 15.23
N PHE A 124 -6.96 -8.30 16.38
CA PHE A 124 -7.49 -7.43 17.44
C PHE A 124 -6.84 -7.76 18.78
N GLU A 125 -6.88 -6.80 19.69
CA GLU A 125 -6.37 -6.94 21.05
C GLU A 125 -7.54 -6.95 22.04
N ILE A 126 -7.49 -7.88 23.00
CA ILE A 126 -8.28 -7.86 24.22
C ILE A 126 -7.35 -7.49 25.37
N GLY A 127 -7.69 -6.43 26.09
CA GLY A 127 -7.02 -6.03 27.31
C GLY A 127 -7.95 -6.06 28.51
N VAL A 128 -7.56 -6.76 29.58
CA VAL A 128 -8.29 -6.83 30.85
C VAL A 128 -7.29 -6.55 31.97
N GLY A 129 -7.36 -5.36 32.58
CA GLY A 129 -6.38 -4.94 33.58
C GLY A 129 -4.93 -4.93 33.03
N PRO A 130 -3.98 -5.66 33.64
CA PRO A 130 -2.60 -5.76 33.14
C PRO A 130 -2.44 -6.79 32.01
N GLU A 131 -3.39 -7.72 31.84
CA GLU A 131 -3.33 -8.73 30.79
C GLU A 131 -3.67 -8.11 29.43
N ARG A 132 -2.91 -8.52 28.41
CA ARG A 132 -3.15 -8.13 27.02
C ARG A 132 -2.86 -9.31 26.12
N VAL A 133 -3.87 -9.70 25.34
CA VAL A 133 -3.77 -10.74 24.32
C VAL A 133 -4.12 -10.14 22.98
N SER A 134 -3.24 -10.32 22.03
CA SER A 134 -3.46 -10.08 20.62
C SER A 134 -3.90 -11.38 19.96
N ILE A 135 -5.06 -11.33 19.32
CA ILE A 135 -5.73 -12.46 18.66
C ILE A 135 -5.67 -12.20 17.17
N THR A 136 -5.08 -13.14 16.43
CA THR A 136 -4.98 -13.09 14.97
C THR A 136 -5.76 -14.25 14.40
N ILE A 137 -6.74 -13.97 13.54
CA ILE A 137 -7.63 -14.95 12.92
C ILE A 137 -7.64 -14.81 11.40
N GLU A 138 -7.87 -15.91 10.69
CA GLU A 138 -8.03 -15.91 9.23
C GLU A 138 -9.50 -15.73 8.82
N VAL A 139 -9.75 -14.78 7.92
CA VAL A 139 -11.04 -14.55 7.24
C VAL A 139 -10.92 -15.00 5.78
N VAL A 140 -11.84 -15.83 5.32
CA VAL A 140 -11.90 -16.37 3.95
C VAL A 140 -13.13 -15.82 3.21
N PRO A 141 -13.06 -15.58 1.90
CA PRO A 141 -14.20 -15.19 1.10
C PRO A 141 -15.12 -16.38 0.85
N THR A 142 -16.33 -16.05 0.45
CA THR A 142 -17.42 -17.03 0.31
C THR A 142 -17.68 -17.44 -1.14
N LYS A 143 -17.00 -16.84 -2.13
CA LYS A 143 -17.49 -16.82 -3.53
C LYS A 143 -16.57 -17.48 -4.59
N ILE A 144 -15.29 -17.77 -4.34
CA ILE A 144 -14.33 -18.37 -5.30
C ILE A 144 -13.27 -19.21 -4.54
N ASP A 145 -12.60 -20.18 -5.19
CA ASP A 145 -11.44 -20.90 -4.66
C ASP A 145 -10.29 -19.94 -4.33
N TYR A 146 -10.31 -19.48 -3.08
CA TYR A 146 -9.65 -18.29 -2.60
C TYR A 146 -8.16 -18.43 -2.35
N THR A 147 -7.74 -19.59 -1.83
CA THR A 147 -6.48 -19.64 -1.09
C THR A 147 -5.27 -19.56 -2.03
N ALA A 148 -5.35 -20.24 -3.18
CA ALA A 148 -4.26 -20.23 -4.17
C ALA A 148 -4.19 -18.91 -4.93
N ASP A 149 -5.32 -18.45 -5.48
CA ASP A 149 -5.39 -17.24 -6.29
C ASP A 149 -5.07 -15.98 -5.46
N TYR A 150 -5.60 -15.87 -4.25
CA TYR A 150 -5.31 -14.74 -3.36
C TYR A 150 -3.82 -14.68 -3.00
N MET A 151 -3.23 -15.82 -2.60
CA MET A 151 -1.82 -15.85 -2.24
C MET A 151 -0.93 -15.53 -3.45
N ALA A 152 -1.28 -16.02 -4.64
CA ALA A 152 -0.59 -15.69 -5.89
C ALA A 152 -0.69 -14.18 -6.19
N LEU A 153 -1.88 -13.59 -6.12
CA LEU A 153 -2.10 -12.15 -6.32
C LEU A 153 -1.28 -11.32 -5.33
N VAL A 154 -1.27 -11.69 -4.04
CA VAL A 154 -0.46 -11.02 -3.02
C VAL A 154 1.02 -11.11 -3.38
N GLN A 155 1.54 -12.29 -3.76
CA GLN A 155 2.95 -12.47 -4.11
C GLN A 155 3.36 -11.70 -5.37
N GLU A 156 2.50 -11.65 -6.38
CA GLU A 156 2.78 -10.90 -7.62
C GLU A 156 2.75 -9.39 -7.39
N VAL A 157 1.76 -8.86 -6.66
CA VAL A 157 1.72 -7.43 -6.28
C VAL A 157 2.93 -7.06 -5.43
N GLN A 158 3.36 -7.93 -4.52
CA GLN A 158 4.59 -7.74 -3.75
C GLN A 158 5.82 -7.70 -4.65
N SER A 159 5.91 -8.61 -5.62
CA SER A 159 7.05 -8.70 -6.55
C SER A 159 7.13 -7.47 -7.45
N ALA A 160 5.99 -7.00 -7.99
CA ALA A 160 5.90 -5.77 -8.76
C ALA A 160 6.27 -4.54 -7.91
N SER A 161 5.81 -4.47 -6.66
CA SER A 161 6.17 -3.37 -5.74
C SER A 161 7.67 -3.33 -5.45
N ARG A 162 8.31 -4.50 -5.28
CA ARG A 162 9.77 -4.62 -5.13
C ARG A 162 10.51 -4.19 -6.40
N ALA A 163 10.03 -4.58 -7.58
CA ALA A 163 10.60 -4.17 -8.85
C ALA A 163 10.54 -2.65 -9.05
N LEU A 164 9.39 -2.02 -8.74
CA LEU A 164 9.23 -0.56 -8.76
C LEU A 164 10.15 0.13 -7.76
N ALA A 165 10.31 -0.43 -6.56
CA ALA A 165 11.24 0.10 -5.55
C ALA A 165 12.69 0.03 -6.03
N LEU A 166 13.08 -1.08 -6.66
CA LEU A 166 14.40 -1.27 -7.24
C LEU A 166 14.65 -0.28 -8.39
N ALA A 167 13.68 -0.14 -9.31
CA ALA A 167 13.75 0.82 -10.39
C ALA A 167 13.87 2.26 -9.87
N TYR A 168 13.13 2.61 -8.81
CA TYR A 168 13.24 3.91 -8.16
C TYR A 168 14.64 4.13 -7.58
N LEU A 169 15.18 3.17 -6.82
CA LEU A 169 16.54 3.24 -6.30
C LEU A 169 17.56 3.42 -7.43
N ARG A 170 17.49 2.59 -8.49
CA ARG A 170 18.38 2.65 -9.66
C ARG A 170 18.30 3.99 -10.38
N SER A 171 17.11 4.55 -10.59
CA SER A 171 16.92 5.84 -11.28
C SER A 171 17.50 7.04 -10.52
N THR A 172 17.65 6.93 -9.19
CA THR A 172 18.20 8.00 -8.34
C THR A 172 19.71 7.92 -8.14
N HIS A 173 20.33 6.83 -8.57
CA HIS A 173 21.77 6.66 -8.69
C HIS A 173 22.14 6.84 -10.18
N GLN A 174 23.31 7.41 -10.50
CA GLN A 174 23.73 7.65 -11.89
C GLN A 174 23.50 6.43 -12.81
N PRO A 175 23.23 6.63 -14.12
CA PRO A 175 22.73 5.59 -15.02
C PRO A 175 23.75 4.45 -15.12
N ALA A 176 23.52 3.37 -14.39
CA ALA A 176 24.28 2.15 -14.48
C ALA A 176 23.56 1.20 -15.45
N THR A 177 24.37 0.61 -16.32
CA THR A 177 24.02 -0.19 -17.48
C THR A 177 23.05 -1.33 -17.17
N HIS A 178 22.11 -1.53 -18.08
CA HIS A 178 21.06 -2.55 -18.11
C HIS A 178 21.57 -3.94 -17.70
N GLY A 179 20.80 -4.61 -16.85
CA GLY A 179 21.03 -5.99 -16.41
C GLY A 179 19.71 -6.71 -16.22
N SER A 180 19.63 -7.87 -16.90
CA SER A 180 18.49 -8.74 -17.23
C SER A 180 17.51 -9.12 -16.12
N GLU A 181 16.28 -9.39 -16.55
CA GLU A 181 15.22 -10.11 -15.84
C GLU A 181 15.76 -11.36 -15.13
N GLY A 182 15.60 -11.42 -13.80
CA GLY A 182 15.88 -12.64 -13.02
C GLY A 182 16.43 -12.46 -11.60
N ALA A 183 16.85 -11.26 -11.16
CA ALA A 183 17.61 -11.09 -9.90
C ALA A 183 16.94 -10.21 -8.81
N SER A 184 15.61 -10.21 -8.69
CA SER A 184 14.88 -9.13 -7.97
C SER A 184 15.21 -8.98 -6.47
N ALA A 185 15.43 -10.07 -5.72
CA ALA A 185 15.64 -9.99 -4.26
C ALA A 185 17.09 -9.72 -3.85
N LEU A 186 18.07 -10.27 -4.57
CA LEU A 186 19.49 -10.03 -4.28
C LEU A 186 19.94 -8.65 -4.76
N ASP A 187 19.46 -8.22 -5.94
CA ASP A 187 19.70 -6.87 -6.45
C ASP A 187 19.09 -5.81 -5.54
N TRP A 188 17.95 -6.10 -4.93
CA TRP A 188 17.33 -5.25 -3.92
C TRP A 188 18.21 -5.06 -2.70
N ILE A 189 18.70 -6.15 -2.09
CA ILE A 189 19.57 -6.07 -0.91
C ILE A 189 20.90 -5.38 -1.25
N ALA A 190 21.46 -5.63 -2.43
CA ALA A 190 22.64 -4.92 -2.91
C ALA A 190 22.37 -3.42 -3.07
N SER A 191 21.20 -3.04 -3.60
CA SER A 191 20.79 -1.64 -3.75
C SER A 191 20.55 -0.95 -2.40
N LEU A 192 19.96 -1.66 -1.43
CA LEU A 192 19.84 -1.19 -0.05
C LEU A 192 21.22 -0.99 0.59
N ARG A 193 22.13 -1.95 0.43
CA ARG A 193 23.51 -1.85 0.94
C ARG A 193 24.23 -0.63 0.37
N ASN A 194 24.15 -0.42 -0.95
CA ASN A 194 24.75 0.74 -1.62
C ASN A 194 24.15 2.04 -1.10
N SER A 195 22.82 2.13 -1.01
CA SER A 195 22.15 3.31 -0.49
C SER A 195 22.52 3.61 0.98
N VAL A 196 22.66 2.58 1.83
CA VAL A 196 23.12 2.76 3.22
C VAL A 196 24.59 3.15 3.28
N ASN A 197 25.44 2.70 2.34
CA ASN A 197 26.82 3.17 2.21
C ASN A 197 26.87 4.66 1.88
N ASP A 198 26.10 5.10 0.89
CA ASP A 198 26.06 6.51 0.49
C ASP A 198 25.52 7.40 1.61
N LEU A 199 24.48 6.93 2.29
CA LEU A 199 23.96 7.58 3.48
C LEU A 199 25.03 7.70 4.59
N SER A 200 25.80 6.63 4.79
CA SER A 200 26.89 6.62 5.78
C SER A 200 27.93 7.69 5.45
N ASN A 201 28.36 7.77 4.19
CA ASN A 201 29.32 8.76 3.71
C ASN A 201 28.80 10.19 3.90
N ALA A 202 27.54 10.43 3.53
CA ALA A 202 26.90 11.73 3.64
C ALA A 202 26.77 12.19 5.11
N VAL A 203 26.29 11.31 6.00
CA VAL A 203 26.13 11.64 7.44
C VAL A 203 27.49 11.79 8.13
N GLN A 204 28.50 11.01 7.75
CA GLN A 204 29.87 11.22 8.24
C GLN A 204 30.42 12.58 7.84
N HIS A 205 30.19 13.02 6.60
CA HIS A 205 30.57 14.37 6.15
C HIS A 205 29.90 15.45 6.99
N ILE A 206 28.59 15.31 7.23
CA ILE A 206 27.82 16.22 8.09
C ILE A 206 28.40 16.25 9.51
N ASN A 207 28.73 15.09 10.08
CA ASN A 207 29.26 15.03 11.44
C ASN A 207 30.67 15.64 11.57
N GLN A 208 31.48 15.58 10.51
CA GLN A 208 32.78 16.26 10.45
C GLN A 208 32.65 17.77 10.29
N ARG A 209 31.63 18.24 9.56
CA ARG A 209 31.39 19.66 9.26
C ARG A 209 29.93 20.05 9.53
N PRO A 210 29.48 20.00 10.80
CA PRO A 210 28.07 20.19 11.09
C PRO A 210 27.68 21.65 10.95
N TYR A 211 26.56 21.89 10.28
CA TYR A 211 25.91 23.18 10.27
C TYR A 211 25.49 23.57 11.69
N ARG A 212 25.78 24.81 12.06
CA ARG A 212 25.49 25.36 13.39
C ARG A 212 24.59 26.56 13.24
N HIS A 213 23.48 26.55 13.97
CA HIS A 213 22.59 27.69 14.04
C HIS A 213 22.98 28.58 15.22
N LEU A 214 22.75 29.90 15.10
CA LEU A 214 22.97 30.83 16.18
C LEU A 214 21.69 30.99 16.98
N GLN A 215 21.63 30.39 18.18
CA GLN A 215 20.49 30.54 19.07
C GLN A 215 20.76 31.62 20.10
N ARG A 216 19.78 32.49 20.32
CA ARG A 216 19.80 33.51 21.37
C ARG A 216 19.08 32.99 22.60
N GLN A 217 19.77 32.88 23.72
CA GLN A 217 19.17 32.46 24.99
C GLN A 217 19.44 33.49 26.08
N ILE A 218 18.49 33.62 27.02
CA ILE A 218 18.67 34.46 28.20
C ILE A 218 19.55 33.69 29.19
N GLN A 219 20.73 34.21 29.47
CA GLN A 219 21.66 33.66 30.47
C GLN A 219 22.09 34.78 31.42
N PHE A 220 22.45 34.43 32.66
CA PHE A 220 23.03 35.40 33.58
C PHE A 220 24.47 35.70 33.14
N ALA A 221 24.68 36.89 32.60
CA ALA A 221 25.98 37.38 32.19
C ALA A 221 26.46 38.41 33.21
N SER A 222 27.78 38.49 33.39
CA SER A 222 28.30 39.51 34.29
C SER A 222 28.11 40.90 33.69
N SER A 223 27.64 41.84 34.52
CA SER A 223 27.29 43.19 34.11
C SER A 223 28.46 43.94 33.47
N HIS A 224 29.69 43.69 33.91
CA HIS A 224 30.90 44.32 33.35
C HIS A 224 31.28 43.79 31.95
N ARG A 225 30.77 42.64 31.51
CA ARG A 225 31.04 42.07 30.17
C ARG A 225 30.04 42.53 29.11
N LEU A 226 28.99 43.25 29.50
CA LEU A 226 27.94 43.70 28.60
C LEU A 226 28.31 45.01 27.90
N ARG A 227 28.81 44.91 26.66
CA ARG A 227 29.11 46.09 25.83
C ARG A 227 27.87 46.84 25.33
N ARG A 228 26.77 46.13 25.06
CA ARG A 228 25.48 46.70 24.63
C ARG A 228 24.35 45.92 25.30
N PRO A 229 23.67 46.47 26.32
CA PRO A 229 22.61 45.76 27.01
C PRO A 229 21.36 45.65 26.13
N ASP A 230 20.91 44.42 25.90
CA ASP A 230 19.65 44.12 25.21
C ASP A 230 18.44 44.52 26.07
N ALA A 231 17.22 44.36 25.52
CA ALA A 231 15.99 44.74 26.20
C ALA A 231 15.74 43.96 27.50
N VAL A 232 16.20 42.71 27.60
CA VAL A 232 16.08 41.88 28.81
C VAL A 232 17.03 42.40 29.88
N ALA A 233 18.28 42.65 29.53
CA ALA A 233 19.28 43.22 30.42
C ALA A 233 18.86 44.60 30.93
N ARG A 234 18.37 45.49 30.05
CA ARG A 234 17.87 46.82 30.44
C ARG A 234 16.69 46.73 31.41
N ARG A 235 15.73 45.85 31.13
CA ARG A 235 14.56 45.64 32.01
C ARG A 235 14.98 45.05 33.36
N ALA A 236 16.00 44.21 33.39
CA ALA A 236 16.55 43.66 34.62
C ALA A 236 17.22 44.75 35.47
N ILE A 237 18.04 45.61 34.85
CA ILE A 237 18.67 46.77 35.51
C ILE A 237 17.61 47.72 36.08
N MET A 238 16.62 48.12 35.28
CA MET A 238 15.53 49.02 35.75
C MET A 238 14.74 48.46 36.93
N ARG A 239 14.61 47.14 37.04
CA ARG A 239 13.87 46.45 38.10
C ARG A 239 14.77 45.93 39.24
N GLY A 240 16.08 46.25 39.21
CA GLY A 240 17.05 45.75 40.19
C GLY A 240 17.20 44.22 40.23
N LYS A 241 16.82 43.53 39.17
CA LYS A 241 16.84 42.05 39.07
C LYS A 241 18.21 41.55 38.63
N GLY A 242 18.68 40.48 39.26
CA GLY A 242 19.98 39.87 39.03
C GLY A 242 20.45 39.11 40.26
N SER A 243 21.69 38.64 40.27
CA SER A 243 22.29 37.99 41.44
C SER A 243 23.70 38.50 41.70
N GLY A 244 24.19 38.25 42.92
CA GLY A 244 25.48 38.78 43.39
C GLY A 244 25.37 40.18 43.98
N LYS A 245 26.53 40.81 44.15
CA LYS A 245 26.65 42.14 44.76
C LYS A 245 25.90 43.18 43.94
N SER A 246 25.34 44.18 44.62
CA SER A 246 24.61 45.27 44.00
C SER A 246 25.41 46.56 44.10
N ASP A 247 25.64 47.21 42.96
CA ASP A 247 26.24 48.53 42.89
C ASP A 247 25.19 49.55 42.44
N GLN A 248 25.26 50.75 42.98
CA GLN A 248 24.33 51.83 42.63
C GLN A 248 25.03 52.77 41.65
N LEU A 249 24.53 52.82 40.41
CA LEU A 249 25.06 53.67 39.36
C LEU A 249 24.18 54.92 39.20
N THR A 250 24.82 56.08 39.29
CA THR A 250 24.16 57.39 39.15
C THR A 250 23.49 57.50 37.77
N GLY A 251 22.18 57.76 37.75
CA GLY A 251 21.38 57.88 36.52
C GLY A 251 20.89 56.57 35.88
N ILE A 252 21.30 55.41 36.38
CA ILE A 252 20.96 54.09 35.80
C ILE A 252 20.21 53.19 36.80
N GLY A 253 20.44 53.37 38.11
CA GLY A 253 19.83 52.58 39.18
C GLY A 253 20.75 51.49 39.73
N THR A 254 20.18 50.54 40.48
CA THR A 254 20.92 49.43 41.07
C THR A 254 21.23 48.36 40.04
N ILE A 255 22.52 48.13 39.76
CA ILE A 255 22.98 47.04 38.90
C ILE A 255 23.50 45.88 39.76
N ARG A 256 23.18 44.65 39.36
CA ARG A 256 23.70 43.44 40.00
C ARG A 256 24.95 42.95 39.27
N GLU A 257 25.82 42.24 39.97
CA GLU A 257 27.06 41.65 39.44
C GLU A 257 26.80 40.72 38.25
N THR A 258 25.71 39.95 38.29
CA THR A 258 25.20 39.24 37.11
C THR A 258 23.74 39.60 36.85
N ILE A 259 23.43 39.82 35.58
CA ILE A 259 22.09 40.17 35.11
C ILE A 259 21.70 39.28 33.93
N PRO A 260 20.41 38.95 33.77
CA PRO A 260 19.95 38.18 32.63
C PRO A 260 20.14 39.01 31.35
N ALA A 261 20.86 38.43 30.39
CA ALA A 261 21.13 39.02 29.09
C ALA A 261 20.99 37.95 27.99
N VAL A 262 20.65 38.41 26.80
CA VAL A 262 20.52 37.58 25.60
C VAL A 262 21.93 37.30 25.06
N VAL A 263 22.40 36.08 25.25
CA VAL A 263 23.68 35.60 24.74
C VAL A 263 23.44 34.75 23.50
N ALA A 264 24.17 35.05 22.42
CA ALA A 264 24.15 34.26 21.20
C ALA A 264 25.13 33.10 21.32
N GLN A 265 24.65 31.86 21.20
CA GLN A 265 25.47 30.65 21.25
C GLN A 265 25.20 29.80 20.01
N THR A 266 26.24 29.09 19.55
CA THR A 266 26.06 28.14 18.45
C THR A 266 25.43 26.86 18.97
N THR A 267 24.40 26.38 18.28
CA THR A 267 23.72 25.13 18.59
C THR A 267 23.81 24.18 17.40
N LEU A 268 23.90 22.89 17.70
CA LEU A 268 23.72 21.81 16.73
C LEU A 268 22.25 21.39 16.62
N ASP A 269 21.37 21.95 17.44
CA ASP A 269 19.95 21.71 17.37
C ASP A 269 19.31 22.53 16.24
N THR A 270 19.54 22.09 15.01
CA THR A 270 19.10 22.74 13.77
C THR A 270 17.94 21.98 13.14
N PRO A 271 17.04 22.65 12.40
CA PRO A 271 15.96 21.96 11.67
C PRO A 271 16.48 20.81 10.79
N GLU A 272 17.65 20.98 10.18
CA GLU A 272 18.32 19.98 9.35
C GLU A 272 18.68 18.72 10.15
N HIS A 273 19.31 18.90 11.32
CA HIS A 273 19.70 17.75 12.16
C HIS A 273 18.50 17.06 12.80
N ARG A 274 17.46 17.81 13.18
CA ARG A 274 16.21 17.24 13.69
C ARG A 274 15.53 16.38 12.61
N TRP A 275 15.48 16.87 11.38
CA TRP A 275 14.94 16.12 10.24
C TRP A 275 15.76 14.85 9.96
N LEU A 276 17.09 14.95 9.91
CA LEU A 276 17.96 13.79 9.71
C LEU A 276 17.79 12.75 10.83
N ALA A 277 17.70 13.18 12.09
CA ALA A 277 17.50 12.29 13.23
C ALA A 277 16.18 11.53 13.14
N ASP A 278 15.11 12.22 12.76
CA ASP A 278 13.78 11.64 12.55
C ASP A 278 13.78 10.64 11.38
N GLN A 279 14.30 11.02 10.22
CA GLN A 279 14.30 10.15 9.05
C GLN A 279 15.21 8.93 9.21
N LEU A 280 16.38 9.08 9.85
CA LEU A 280 17.23 7.94 10.20
C LEU A 280 16.54 6.98 11.17
N GLN A 281 15.75 7.51 12.11
CA GLN A 281 14.95 6.67 13.01
C GLN A 281 13.89 5.87 12.26
N VAL A 282 13.16 6.51 11.33
CA VAL A 282 12.16 5.84 10.51
C VAL A 282 12.80 4.73 9.69
N VAL A 283 13.91 5.01 8.98
CA VAL A 283 14.63 4.00 8.17
C VAL A 283 15.15 2.85 9.05
N GLU A 284 15.72 3.13 10.22
CA GLU A 284 16.17 2.09 11.16
C GLU A 284 15.01 1.17 11.58
N GLN A 285 13.88 1.76 12.01
CA GLN A 285 12.71 1.01 12.45
C GLN A 285 12.14 0.13 11.33
N ARG A 286 12.10 0.66 10.10
CA ARG A 286 11.66 -0.06 8.90
C ARG A 286 12.57 -1.24 8.55
N LEU A 287 13.89 -1.05 8.56
CA LEU A 287 14.83 -2.14 8.34
C LEU A 287 14.75 -3.22 9.45
N GLN A 288 14.49 -2.82 10.69
CA GLN A 288 14.26 -3.77 11.79
C GLN A 288 12.96 -4.55 11.58
N GLN A 289 11.86 -3.87 11.23
CA GLN A 289 10.58 -4.50 10.89
C GLN A 289 10.73 -5.49 9.73
N MET A 290 11.41 -5.10 8.66
CA MET A 290 11.71 -5.96 7.52
C MET A 290 12.50 -7.20 7.95
N ALA A 291 13.55 -7.04 8.77
CA ALA A 291 14.33 -8.17 9.27
C ALA A 291 13.51 -9.12 10.15
N SER A 292 12.57 -8.58 10.93
CA SER A 292 11.63 -9.37 11.73
C SER A 292 10.51 -10.00 10.90
N GLY A 293 10.17 -9.45 9.74
CA GLY A 293 9.20 -10.06 8.81
C GLY A 293 9.70 -11.37 8.20
N PHE A 294 11.02 -11.58 8.12
CA PHE A 294 11.56 -12.91 7.80
C PHE A 294 11.35 -13.92 8.93
N ASP A 295 11.14 -13.46 10.17
CA ASP A 295 10.79 -14.30 11.32
C ASP A 295 9.26 -14.55 11.38
N ASP A 296 8.48 -14.08 10.39
CA ASP A 296 7.02 -14.20 10.36
C ASP A 296 6.57 -15.55 9.81
N PRO A 297 5.96 -16.43 10.64
CA PRO A 297 5.47 -17.73 10.21
C PRO A 297 4.21 -17.66 9.31
N ARG A 298 3.80 -16.45 8.86
CA ARG A 298 2.69 -16.21 7.90
C ARG A 298 3.02 -16.57 6.45
N LEU A 299 4.30 -16.62 6.07
CA LEU A 299 4.70 -17.06 4.74
C LEU A 299 4.82 -18.58 4.77
N PRO A 300 4.31 -19.32 3.76
CA PRO A 300 4.55 -20.76 3.69
C PRO A 300 6.06 -20.97 3.56
N HIS A 301 6.69 -21.28 4.69
CA HIS A 301 7.98 -21.92 4.71
C HIS A 301 7.67 -23.39 4.48
N ASP A 302 8.06 -23.87 3.30
CA ASP A 302 8.20 -25.31 3.10
C ASP A 302 9.03 -25.83 4.28
N ASP A 303 8.45 -26.68 5.13
CA ASP A 303 8.93 -27.07 6.47
C ASP A 303 10.25 -27.88 6.43
N SER A 304 10.98 -27.82 5.33
CA SER A 304 12.35 -28.27 5.20
C SER A 304 13.27 -27.10 4.84
N HIS A 305 13.93 -26.55 5.86
CA HIS A 305 15.02 -25.58 5.80
C HIS A 305 14.63 -24.17 5.32
N ALA A 306 14.59 -23.20 6.26
CA ALA A 306 14.91 -21.82 5.89
C ALA A 306 16.24 -21.84 5.12
N SER A 307 16.21 -21.57 3.82
CA SER A 307 17.38 -21.64 2.96
C SER A 307 18.51 -20.84 3.61
N GLU A 308 19.75 -21.34 3.63
CA GLU A 308 20.91 -20.57 4.11
C GLU A 308 20.95 -19.14 3.51
N ARG A 309 20.39 -19.00 2.30
CA ARG A 309 20.17 -17.73 1.60
C ARG A 309 19.26 -16.77 2.38
N ASP A 310 18.15 -17.21 2.94
CA ASP A 310 17.22 -16.35 3.66
C ASP A 310 17.77 -15.92 5.02
N VAL A 311 18.50 -16.80 5.70
CA VAL A 311 19.26 -16.47 6.90
C VAL A 311 20.33 -15.41 6.59
N ALA A 312 21.06 -15.58 5.49
CA ALA A 312 22.06 -14.60 5.05
C ALA A 312 21.44 -13.24 4.71
N ARG A 313 20.30 -13.22 3.98
CA ARG A 313 19.53 -12.00 3.67
C ARG A 313 19.06 -11.29 4.95
N ARG A 314 18.49 -12.03 5.90
CA ARG A 314 18.05 -11.49 7.19
C ARG A 314 19.20 -10.85 7.95
N ASN A 315 20.34 -11.53 8.02
CA ASN A 315 21.52 -11.03 8.71
C ASN A 315 22.09 -9.76 8.05
N GLU A 316 22.07 -9.68 6.72
CA GLU A 316 22.45 -8.48 5.98
C GLU A 316 21.54 -7.29 6.35
N ILE A 317 20.22 -7.47 6.34
CA ILE A 317 19.27 -6.38 6.68
C ILE A 317 19.47 -5.93 8.13
N ARG A 318 19.67 -6.86 9.07
CA ARG A 318 20.01 -6.52 10.48
C ARG A 318 21.33 -5.74 10.56
N HIS A 319 22.33 -6.09 9.74
CA HIS A 319 23.58 -5.36 9.66
C HIS A 319 23.36 -3.92 9.15
N LEU A 320 22.57 -3.74 8.09
CA LEU A 320 22.19 -2.40 7.58
C LEU A 320 21.45 -1.57 8.64
N ALA A 321 20.50 -2.16 9.37
CA ALA A 321 19.79 -1.50 10.46
C ALA A 321 20.74 -1.01 11.56
N ARG A 322 21.70 -1.85 11.99
CA ARG A 322 22.73 -1.47 12.99
C ARG A 322 23.62 -0.33 12.49
N ARG A 323 23.94 -0.30 11.19
CA ARG A 323 24.72 0.81 10.61
C ARG A 323 23.94 2.12 10.68
N VAL A 324 22.67 2.14 10.29
CA VAL A 324 21.81 3.33 10.42
C VAL A 324 21.70 3.77 11.88
N GLN A 325 21.57 2.82 12.82
CA GLN A 325 21.60 3.10 14.26
C GLN A 325 22.90 3.79 14.71
N GLN A 326 24.06 3.37 14.19
CA GLN A 326 25.34 4.03 14.48
C GLN A 326 25.37 5.47 13.95
N LEU A 327 24.81 5.74 12.77
CA LEU A 327 24.70 7.11 12.23
C LEU A 327 23.89 8.01 13.15
N ARG A 328 22.80 7.51 13.74
CA ARG A 328 21.97 8.27 14.70
C ARG A 328 22.71 8.67 15.98
N ARG A 329 23.72 7.90 16.38
CA ARG A 329 24.52 8.17 17.59
C ARG A 329 25.58 9.26 17.37
N MET A 330 25.85 9.63 16.12
CA MET A 330 26.81 10.70 15.81
C MET A 330 26.37 12.04 16.40
N LYS A 331 27.35 12.83 16.86
CA LYS A 331 27.12 14.05 17.65
C LYS A 331 26.18 15.05 16.95
N ALA A 332 26.33 15.25 15.64
CA ALA A 332 25.47 16.17 14.90
C ALA A 332 23.99 15.75 14.93
N ILE A 333 23.71 14.44 15.01
CA ILE A 333 22.36 13.88 14.96
C ILE A 333 21.80 13.69 16.38
N SER A 334 22.57 13.10 17.29
CA SER A 334 22.12 12.76 18.65
C SER A 334 21.88 13.97 19.56
N THR A 335 22.43 15.14 19.20
CA THR A 335 22.20 16.40 19.94
C THR A 335 20.97 17.18 19.47
N ALA A 336 20.34 16.75 18.38
CA ALA A 336 19.15 17.40 17.85
C ALA A 336 17.92 17.03 18.68
N SER A 337 17.07 18.02 18.93
CA SER A 337 15.77 17.83 19.59
C SER A 337 14.80 17.09 18.68
N ARG A 338 13.63 16.72 19.21
CA ARG A 338 12.58 16.13 18.38
C ARG A 338 12.08 17.14 17.34
N LEU A 339 11.80 16.67 16.13
CA LEU A 339 11.16 17.47 15.10
C LEU A 339 9.67 17.67 15.46
N ASP A 340 9.16 18.90 15.33
CA ASP A 340 7.74 19.17 15.37
C ASP A 340 7.08 18.63 14.09
N GLN A 341 5.92 17.98 14.22
CA GLN A 341 5.28 17.28 13.10
C GLN A 341 5.05 18.23 11.89
N GLY A 342 5.47 17.80 10.70
CA GLY A 342 5.17 18.50 9.44
C GLY A 342 6.11 19.65 9.07
N ALA A 343 7.26 19.81 9.73
CA ALA A 343 8.24 20.83 9.35
C ALA A 343 8.82 20.54 7.94
N PRO A 344 8.74 21.49 6.98
CA PRO A 344 9.28 21.30 5.63
C PRO A 344 10.81 21.20 5.65
N PRO A 345 11.42 20.50 4.68
CA PRO A 345 12.88 20.46 4.55
C PRO A 345 13.42 21.86 4.28
N SER A 346 14.53 22.21 4.93
CA SER A 346 15.14 23.52 4.75
C SER A 346 15.93 23.61 3.43
N LEU A 347 16.16 24.83 2.93
CA LEU A 347 17.02 25.06 1.77
C LEU A 347 18.44 24.53 2.00
N THR A 348 18.97 24.66 3.22
CA THR A 348 20.29 24.12 3.60
C THR A 348 20.32 22.61 3.43
N LEU A 349 19.26 21.91 3.85
CA LEU A 349 19.14 20.46 3.71
C LEU A 349 19.14 20.04 2.23
N MET A 350 18.55 20.84 1.35
CA MET A 350 18.44 20.54 -0.08
C MET A 350 19.68 20.93 -0.91
N THR A 351 20.55 21.81 -0.40
CA THR A 351 21.62 22.43 -1.20
C THR A 351 23.03 22.21 -0.66
N ALA A 352 23.21 22.07 0.67
CA ALA A 352 24.53 21.99 1.27
C ALA A 352 25.18 20.61 1.04
N PRO A 353 26.51 20.55 0.83
CA PRO A 353 27.23 19.28 0.69
C PRO A 353 27.09 18.37 1.92
N GLY A 354 26.93 17.08 1.70
CA GLY A 354 26.60 16.08 2.72
C GLY A 354 25.10 16.06 3.03
N TYR A 355 24.48 17.23 3.23
CA TYR A 355 23.05 17.33 3.54
C TYR A 355 22.17 16.99 2.35
N ARG A 356 22.46 17.51 1.16
CA ARG A 356 21.70 17.23 -0.06
C ARG A 356 21.77 15.75 -0.42
N GLU A 357 22.95 15.16 -0.31
CA GLU A 357 23.18 13.74 -0.58
C GLU A 357 22.42 12.88 0.44
N ALA A 358 22.52 13.19 1.74
CA ALA A 358 21.75 12.51 2.79
C ALA A 358 20.24 12.65 2.58
N TYR A 359 19.76 13.84 2.21
CA TYR A 359 18.34 14.10 1.92
C TYR A 359 17.84 13.25 0.75
N ARG A 360 18.56 13.23 -0.37
CA ARG A 360 18.22 12.42 -1.55
C ARG A 360 18.17 10.93 -1.19
N VAL A 361 19.23 10.43 -0.58
CA VAL A 361 19.36 9.01 -0.22
C VAL A 361 18.30 8.58 0.78
N LEU A 362 18.02 9.38 1.82
CA LEU A 362 16.96 9.10 2.80
C LEU A 362 15.57 9.13 2.18
N THR A 363 15.31 10.07 1.27
CA THR A 363 14.03 10.16 0.56
C THR A 363 13.83 8.92 -0.32
N SER A 364 14.87 8.50 -1.05
CA SER A 364 14.83 7.30 -1.87
C SER A 364 14.69 6.03 -1.04
N LEU A 365 15.51 5.85 0.00
CA LEU A 365 15.43 4.70 0.91
C LEU A 365 14.06 4.59 1.55
N ARG A 366 13.50 5.70 2.02
CA ARG A 366 12.18 5.71 2.63
C ARG A 366 11.11 5.26 1.65
N LEU A 367 11.10 5.82 0.44
CA LEU A 367 10.12 5.41 -0.58
C LEU A 367 10.27 3.94 -0.93
N ALA A 368 11.52 3.49 -1.08
CA ALA A 368 11.82 2.11 -1.43
C ALA A 368 11.41 1.14 -0.31
N LEU A 369 11.64 1.49 0.96
CA LEU A 369 11.19 0.71 2.12
C LEU A 369 9.67 0.76 2.30
N ASP A 370 9.02 1.90 2.07
CA ASP A 370 7.56 2.02 2.13
C ASP A 370 6.87 1.22 0.99
N LEU A 371 7.48 1.13 -0.20
CA LEU A 371 7.03 0.25 -1.30
C LEU A 371 7.12 -1.24 -0.92
N GLN A 372 8.19 -1.59 -0.19
CA GLN A 372 8.45 -2.97 0.19
C GLN A 372 7.64 -3.42 1.42
N ASP A 373 7.26 -2.48 2.30
CA ASP A 373 6.32 -2.67 3.42
C ASP A 373 4.84 -2.62 3.00
N GLY A 374 4.55 -2.24 1.75
CA GLY A 374 3.23 -2.29 1.12
C GLY A 374 2.35 -3.51 1.50
N PRO A 375 2.87 -4.75 1.56
CA PRO A 375 2.06 -5.92 1.90
C PRO A 375 1.58 -6.05 3.33
N ALA A 376 2.28 -5.53 4.34
CA ALA A 376 1.73 -5.49 5.71
C ALA A 376 0.49 -4.56 5.82
N GLN A 377 0.21 -3.79 4.75
CA GLN A 377 -1.02 -3.02 4.55
C GLN A 377 -1.95 -3.61 3.48
N LEU A 378 -1.51 -4.59 2.67
CA LEU A 378 -2.35 -5.31 1.71
C LEU A 378 -3.24 -6.36 2.41
N GLU A 379 -2.81 -6.88 3.56
CA GLU A 379 -3.56 -7.84 4.40
C GLU A 379 -4.95 -7.35 4.89
N LEU A 380 -5.28 -6.07 4.67
CA LEU A 380 -6.58 -5.46 5.03
C LEU A 380 -7.30 -4.83 3.82
N LYS A 381 -6.87 -5.08 2.58
CA LYS A 381 -7.56 -4.56 1.40
C LYS A 381 -8.71 -5.47 0.96
N ASP A 382 -9.74 -4.86 0.39
CA ASP A 382 -10.80 -5.58 -0.33
C ASP A 382 -10.14 -6.44 -1.43
N LEU A 383 -10.55 -7.71 -1.53
CA LEU A 383 -10.05 -8.62 -2.56
C LEU A 383 -10.24 -8.05 -3.97
N HIS A 384 -11.34 -7.31 -4.17
CA HIS A 384 -11.59 -6.59 -5.41
C HIS A 384 -10.53 -5.51 -5.68
N ASP A 385 -10.17 -4.70 -4.66
CA ASP A 385 -9.13 -3.67 -4.78
C ASP A 385 -7.76 -4.30 -5.07
N LEU A 386 -7.44 -5.43 -4.43
CA LEU A 386 -6.19 -6.16 -4.68
C LEU A 386 -6.11 -6.66 -6.12
N TYR A 387 -7.19 -7.28 -6.60
CA TYR A 387 -7.29 -7.77 -7.97
C TYR A 387 -7.21 -6.64 -8.99
N GLU A 388 -7.88 -5.51 -8.75
CA GLU A 388 -7.82 -4.33 -9.61
C GLU A 388 -6.38 -3.76 -9.72
N ILE A 389 -5.69 -3.64 -8.58
CA ILE A 389 -4.29 -3.21 -8.53
C ILE A 389 -3.38 -4.18 -9.28
N TRP A 390 -3.58 -5.49 -9.07
CA TRP A 390 -2.84 -6.52 -9.77
C TRP A 390 -3.05 -6.43 -11.29
N CYS A 391 -4.31 -6.34 -11.74
CA CYS A 391 -4.66 -6.19 -13.15
C CYS A 391 -3.93 -5.00 -13.79
N PHE A 392 -3.91 -3.85 -13.11
CA PHE A 392 -3.18 -2.67 -13.58
C PHE A 392 -1.68 -2.94 -13.74
N LEU A 393 -1.04 -3.49 -12.70
CA LEU A 393 0.40 -3.76 -12.71
C LEU A 393 0.78 -4.78 -13.77
N GLU A 394 -0.02 -5.83 -13.96
CA GLU A 394 0.24 -6.86 -14.97
C GLU A 394 0.00 -6.34 -16.38
N VAL A 395 -1.00 -5.48 -16.61
CA VAL A 395 -1.17 -4.79 -17.89
C VAL A 395 0.03 -3.89 -18.20
N VAL A 396 0.57 -3.18 -17.20
CA VAL A 396 1.81 -2.41 -17.35
C VAL A 396 2.96 -3.33 -17.76
N ALA A 397 3.11 -4.50 -17.10
CA ALA A 397 4.15 -5.47 -17.43
C ALA A 397 3.99 -6.02 -18.87
N ILE A 398 2.78 -6.42 -19.26
CA ILE A 398 2.45 -6.90 -20.61
C ILE A 398 2.81 -5.84 -21.65
N VAL A 399 2.33 -4.61 -21.50
CA VAL A 399 2.59 -3.54 -22.48
C VAL A 399 4.08 -3.19 -22.53
N SER A 400 4.79 -3.23 -21.40
CA SER A 400 6.24 -3.03 -21.34
C SER A 400 6.98 -4.11 -22.14
N ARG A 401 6.59 -5.39 -21.99
CA ARG A 401 7.14 -6.51 -22.78
C ARG A 401 6.85 -6.35 -24.28
N LEU A 402 5.60 -6.02 -24.63
CA LEU A 402 5.17 -5.85 -26.03
C LEU A 402 5.87 -4.67 -26.72
N THR A 403 6.23 -3.62 -25.98
CA THR A 403 6.91 -2.43 -26.52
C THR A 403 8.43 -2.46 -26.39
N GLY A 404 8.98 -3.34 -25.56
CA GLY A 404 10.40 -3.35 -25.20
C GLY A 404 10.84 -2.13 -24.38
N SER A 405 9.90 -1.47 -23.68
CA SER A 405 10.15 -0.25 -22.90
C SER A 405 9.93 -0.48 -21.42
N GLU A 406 10.74 0.17 -20.57
CA GLU A 406 10.54 0.16 -19.11
C GLU A 406 9.76 1.39 -18.65
N PRO A 407 8.76 1.24 -17.76
CA PRO A 407 7.99 2.36 -17.24
C PRO A 407 8.84 3.20 -16.28
N GLU A 408 8.70 4.53 -16.33
CA GLU A 408 9.35 5.39 -15.35
C GLU A 408 8.76 5.15 -13.94
N PRO A 409 9.57 4.74 -12.94
CA PRO A 409 9.05 4.38 -11.62
C PRO A 409 8.33 5.54 -10.90
N GLN A 410 8.67 6.79 -11.24
CA GLN A 410 8.03 7.99 -10.67
C GLN A 410 6.60 8.24 -11.19
N ALA A 411 6.26 7.70 -12.36
CA ALA A 411 4.92 7.79 -12.94
C ALA A 411 3.91 6.90 -12.19
N VAL A 412 4.37 5.75 -11.69
CA VAL A 412 3.54 4.74 -11.01
C VAL A 412 3.19 5.13 -9.56
N ILE A 413 4.03 5.94 -8.90
CA ILE A 413 4.00 6.13 -7.44
C ILE A 413 3.50 7.51 -7.02
N SER A 414 2.52 7.60 -6.10
CA SER A 414 2.10 8.85 -5.44
C SER A 414 2.86 9.12 -4.13
N SER A 415 3.20 10.39 -3.87
CA SER A 415 3.65 10.86 -2.55
C SER A 415 2.59 11.77 -1.92
N ARG A 416 2.35 11.66 -0.60
CA ARG A 416 1.50 12.58 0.16
C ARG A 416 2.28 13.23 1.31
N ALA A 417 1.94 14.48 1.63
CA ALA A 417 2.69 15.36 2.53
C ALA A 417 2.64 15.02 4.04
N SER A 418 1.78 14.09 4.49
CA SER A 418 1.62 13.74 5.91
C SER A 418 2.29 12.42 6.30
N GLY A 419 3.30 12.01 5.55
CA GLY A 419 3.88 10.67 5.60
C GLY A 419 3.78 10.02 4.23
N LEU A 420 4.93 9.70 3.64
CA LEU A 420 5.04 9.01 2.37
C LEU A 420 4.32 7.66 2.49
N ARG A 421 3.09 7.57 2.00
CA ARG A 421 2.37 6.32 1.81
C ARG A 421 2.29 6.11 0.32
N VAL A 422 2.76 4.96 -0.14
CA VAL A 422 2.65 4.56 -1.54
C VAL A 422 1.19 4.17 -1.79
N GLY A 423 0.49 4.99 -2.56
CA GLY A 423 -0.67 4.55 -3.33
C GLY A 423 -0.36 4.69 -4.81
N LEU A 424 -0.91 3.81 -5.65
CA LEU A 424 -1.00 4.11 -7.08
C LEU A 424 -1.71 5.46 -7.22
N LYS A 425 -1.13 6.39 -7.99
CA LYS A 425 -1.84 7.62 -8.33
C LYS A 425 -3.17 7.20 -8.98
N ARG A 426 -4.27 7.87 -8.64
CA ARG A 426 -5.59 7.66 -9.28
C ARG A 426 -5.83 8.87 -10.20
N GLY A 427 -6.36 8.66 -11.41
CA GLY A 427 -6.62 9.73 -12.38
C GLY A 427 -5.43 10.05 -13.29
N GLN A 428 -5.51 11.15 -14.06
CA GLN A 428 -4.48 11.55 -15.06
C GLN A 428 -3.06 11.75 -14.49
N GLN A 429 -2.93 11.84 -13.16
CA GLN A 429 -1.62 11.92 -12.50
C GLN A 429 -0.86 10.58 -12.52
N SER A 430 -1.53 9.48 -12.86
CA SER A 430 -1.00 8.11 -12.92
C SER A 430 -0.53 7.67 -14.30
N ASP A 431 -0.49 8.60 -15.26
CA ASP A 431 -0.14 8.33 -16.64
C ASP A 431 1.31 7.82 -16.74
N ILE A 432 1.45 6.53 -17.08
CA ILE A 432 2.71 5.90 -17.46
C ILE A 432 2.81 6.03 -18.97
N VAL A 433 3.76 6.86 -19.42
CA VAL A 433 4.02 7.05 -20.84
C VAL A 433 5.09 6.08 -21.29
N LEU A 434 4.76 5.23 -22.26
CA LEU A 434 5.68 4.28 -22.86
C LEU A 434 5.92 4.64 -24.34
N PRO A 435 7.17 4.74 -24.80
CA PRO A 435 7.46 4.88 -26.21
C PRO A 435 7.19 3.55 -26.93
N GLY A 436 6.22 3.53 -27.84
CA GLY A 436 6.06 2.44 -28.80
C GLY A 436 6.88 2.71 -30.06
N GLN A 437 6.95 1.73 -30.96
CA GLN A 437 7.73 1.85 -32.20
C GLN A 437 7.20 2.97 -33.11
N GLN A 438 5.87 3.12 -33.21
CA GLN A 438 5.20 4.12 -34.07
C GLN A 438 4.24 5.04 -33.30
N HIS A 439 3.85 4.65 -32.08
CA HIS A 439 2.85 5.34 -31.26
C HIS A 439 3.41 5.62 -29.87
N THR A 440 2.96 6.71 -29.25
CA THR A 440 3.15 6.90 -27.81
C THR A 440 1.98 6.23 -27.10
N LEU A 441 2.26 5.44 -26.06
CA LEU A 441 1.24 4.78 -25.25
C LEU A 441 1.13 5.51 -23.91
N THR A 442 -0.10 5.61 -23.39
CA THR A 442 -0.33 6.11 -22.04
C THR A 442 -1.21 5.13 -21.28
N LEU A 443 -0.66 4.55 -20.22
CA LEU A 443 -1.39 3.71 -19.28
C LEU A 443 -1.80 4.54 -18.07
N SER A 444 -3.08 4.50 -17.72
CA SER A 444 -3.63 5.22 -16.57
C SER A 444 -4.41 4.28 -15.67
N TYR A 445 -4.24 4.44 -14.37
CA TYR A 445 -5.04 3.77 -13.35
C TYR A 445 -6.20 4.69 -12.93
N ASN A 446 -7.43 4.18 -13.01
CA ASN A 446 -8.61 4.86 -12.51
C ASN A 446 -8.81 6.27 -13.13
N ARG A 447 -8.66 6.38 -14.46
CA ARG A 447 -8.74 7.66 -15.18
C ARG A 447 -10.19 8.15 -15.22
N SER A 448 -10.41 9.39 -14.80
CA SER A 448 -11.73 10.03 -14.87
C SER A 448 -11.95 10.71 -16.22
N TYR A 449 -13.14 10.48 -16.77
CA TYR A 449 -13.68 11.14 -17.95
C TYR A 449 -14.98 11.83 -17.55
N ASP A 450 -14.95 13.15 -17.44
CA ASP A 450 -16.14 13.93 -17.14
C ASP A 450 -16.99 14.08 -18.41
N GLY A 451 -18.29 13.83 -18.27
CA GLY A 451 -19.27 13.99 -19.33
C GLY A 451 -20.60 14.47 -18.77
N ASP A 452 -21.48 14.93 -19.66
CA ASP A 452 -22.76 15.55 -19.29
C ASP A 452 -23.69 14.60 -18.51
N THR A 453 -23.52 13.29 -18.69
CA THR A 453 -24.29 12.23 -18.02
C THR A 453 -23.60 11.66 -16.78
N GLY A 454 -22.52 12.30 -16.33
CA GLY A 454 -21.75 11.92 -15.15
C GLY A 454 -20.34 11.43 -15.48
N THR A 455 -19.47 11.45 -14.46
CA THR A 455 -18.07 11.02 -14.58
C THR A 455 -17.96 9.51 -14.78
N GLN A 456 -17.26 9.09 -15.84
CA GLN A 456 -16.88 7.70 -16.07
C GLN A 456 -15.47 7.45 -15.58
N ARG A 457 -15.23 6.24 -15.06
CA ARG A 457 -13.94 5.88 -14.47
C ARG A 457 -13.64 4.40 -14.65
N PRO A 458 -13.04 4.01 -15.79
CA PRO A 458 -12.53 2.65 -15.96
C PRO A 458 -11.32 2.40 -15.04
N ASP A 459 -11.14 1.15 -14.61
CA ASP A 459 -10.05 0.76 -13.70
C ASP A 459 -8.68 0.91 -14.34
N VAL A 460 -8.52 0.40 -15.56
CA VAL A 460 -7.28 0.47 -16.34
C VAL A 460 -7.59 1.01 -17.72
N VAL A 461 -6.81 2.01 -18.14
CA VAL A 461 -6.97 2.64 -19.44
C VAL A 461 -5.63 2.64 -20.16
N LEU A 462 -5.60 2.08 -21.36
CA LEU A 462 -4.48 2.21 -22.30
C LEU A 462 -4.91 3.12 -23.46
N ILE A 463 -4.22 4.25 -23.61
CA ILE A 463 -4.42 5.18 -24.71
C ILE A 463 -3.28 4.99 -25.71
N VAL A 464 -3.63 4.78 -26.97
CA VAL A 464 -2.69 4.77 -28.09
C VAL A 464 -2.79 6.12 -28.80
N HIS A 465 -1.72 6.90 -28.73
CA HIS A 465 -1.64 8.21 -29.39
C HIS A 465 -1.18 8.05 -30.84
N GLY A 466 -2.05 8.45 -31.78
CA GLY A 466 -1.73 8.58 -33.21
C GLY A 466 -1.38 10.02 -33.58
N ARG A 467 -0.58 10.23 -34.64
CA ARG A 467 -0.21 11.57 -35.13
C ARG A 467 -1.34 12.26 -35.91
N ASP A 468 -2.22 11.50 -36.56
CA ASP A 468 -3.19 12.02 -37.55
C ASP A 468 -4.64 11.50 -37.38
N ARG A 469 -4.98 10.88 -36.25
CA ARG A 469 -6.28 10.18 -36.04
C ARG A 469 -6.88 10.38 -34.64
N PRO A 470 -8.20 10.15 -34.47
CA PRO A 470 -8.81 10.05 -33.15
C PRO A 470 -8.14 8.96 -32.33
N GLN A 471 -7.79 9.27 -31.08
CA GLN A 471 -7.10 8.35 -30.17
C GLN A 471 -7.87 7.03 -29.98
N LEU A 472 -7.13 5.91 -29.90
CA LEU A 472 -7.68 4.62 -29.47
C LEU A 472 -7.58 4.53 -27.94
N ILE A 473 -8.71 4.26 -27.30
CA ILE A 473 -8.82 4.05 -25.86
C ILE A 473 -9.22 2.60 -25.61
N ILE A 474 -8.39 1.87 -24.88
CA ILE A 474 -8.66 0.51 -24.44
C ILE A 474 -9.01 0.59 -22.95
N ALA A 475 -10.27 0.31 -22.63
CA ALA A 475 -10.80 0.29 -21.27
C ALA A 475 -10.85 -1.15 -20.74
N LEU A 476 -10.14 -1.39 -19.65
CA LEU A 476 -10.08 -2.67 -18.96
C LEU A 476 -10.70 -2.47 -17.57
N ASP A 477 -11.73 -3.27 -17.26
CA ASP A 477 -12.49 -3.17 -16.01
C ASP A 477 -12.32 -4.49 -15.24
N ALA A 478 -11.80 -4.43 -14.03
CA ALA A 478 -11.41 -5.59 -13.25
C ALA A 478 -12.54 -6.02 -12.32
N LYS A 479 -13.07 -7.22 -12.55
CA LYS A 479 -14.15 -7.79 -11.75
C LYS A 479 -13.74 -9.12 -11.15
N TYR A 480 -13.43 -9.13 -9.85
CA TYR A 480 -13.13 -10.37 -9.12
C TYR A 480 -14.40 -11.16 -8.78
N ARG A 481 -15.11 -11.62 -9.81
CA ARG A 481 -16.32 -12.43 -9.68
C ARG A 481 -16.56 -13.26 -10.94
N VAL A 482 -17.05 -14.48 -10.77
CA VAL A 482 -17.49 -15.35 -11.86
C VAL A 482 -18.96 -15.72 -11.67
N ASP A 483 -19.76 -15.63 -12.74
CA ASP A 483 -21.07 -16.24 -12.84
C ASP A 483 -20.95 -17.58 -13.59
N ALA A 484 -20.96 -18.66 -12.83
CA ALA A 484 -20.91 -20.02 -13.35
C ALA A 484 -22.30 -20.69 -13.41
N SER A 485 -23.39 -19.93 -13.19
CA SER A 485 -24.74 -20.47 -13.09
C SER A 485 -25.19 -21.12 -14.41
N GLN A 486 -26.05 -22.14 -14.32
CA GLN A 486 -26.59 -22.83 -15.50
C GLN A 486 -27.29 -21.89 -16.50
N PRO A 487 -28.11 -20.91 -16.08
CA PRO A 487 -28.68 -19.92 -16.99
C PRO A 487 -27.61 -19.10 -17.72
N PHE A 488 -26.53 -18.71 -17.02
CA PHE A 488 -25.42 -17.96 -17.60
C PHE A 488 -24.67 -18.79 -18.64
N ARG A 489 -24.29 -20.03 -18.29
CA ARG A 489 -23.62 -20.97 -19.21
C ARG A 489 -24.45 -21.23 -20.47
N LYS A 490 -25.77 -21.43 -20.35
CA LYS A 490 -26.66 -21.61 -21.51
C LYS A 490 -26.71 -20.38 -22.42
N ARG A 491 -26.68 -19.19 -21.85
CA ARG A 491 -26.77 -17.93 -22.61
C ARG A 491 -25.45 -17.57 -23.27
N TYR A 492 -24.34 -17.67 -22.54
CA TYR A 492 -23.06 -17.14 -22.98
C TYR A 492 -22.08 -18.21 -23.45
N GLY A 493 -22.32 -19.50 -23.16
CA GLY A 493 -21.53 -20.65 -23.62
C GLY A 493 -20.50 -21.16 -22.62
N ALA A 494 -20.10 -20.34 -21.64
CA ALA A 494 -19.12 -20.66 -20.60
C ALA A 494 -19.36 -19.78 -19.35
N PRO A 495 -18.78 -20.10 -18.18
CA PRO A 495 -18.67 -19.17 -17.06
C PRO A 495 -18.01 -17.87 -17.47
N GLY A 496 -18.39 -16.75 -16.87
CA GLY A 496 -17.87 -15.44 -17.24
C GLY A 496 -18.01 -14.42 -16.12
N PRO A 497 -17.61 -13.16 -16.35
CA PRO A 497 -17.90 -12.10 -15.40
C PRO A 497 -19.42 -11.89 -15.32
N PRO A 498 -19.92 -11.30 -14.21
CA PRO A 498 -21.30 -10.87 -14.19
C PRO A 498 -21.55 -9.84 -15.31
N ILE A 499 -22.73 -9.90 -15.91
CA ILE A 499 -23.02 -9.17 -17.16
C ILE A 499 -22.99 -7.65 -17.00
N ASP A 500 -23.20 -7.16 -15.78
CA ASP A 500 -23.07 -5.74 -15.44
C ASP A 500 -21.68 -5.21 -15.81
N ALA A 501 -20.60 -5.94 -15.53
CA ALA A 501 -19.24 -5.54 -15.88
C ALA A 501 -19.06 -5.28 -17.39
N VAL A 502 -19.67 -6.11 -18.24
CA VAL A 502 -19.63 -5.92 -19.71
C VAL A 502 -20.50 -4.73 -20.13
N ASN A 503 -21.64 -4.52 -19.47
CA ASN A 503 -22.50 -3.36 -19.74
C ASN A 503 -21.80 -2.03 -19.35
N GLU A 504 -20.95 -2.02 -18.32
CA GLU A 504 -20.16 -0.84 -17.96
C GLU A 504 -19.18 -0.43 -19.08
N LEU A 505 -18.60 -1.40 -19.79
CA LEU A 505 -17.73 -1.13 -20.94
C LEU A 505 -18.49 -0.51 -22.13
N HIS A 506 -19.73 -0.96 -22.38
CA HIS A 506 -20.59 -0.31 -23.37
C HIS A 506 -20.91 1.13 -22.97
N ARG A 507 -21.15 1.39 -21.68
CA ARG A 507 -21.33 2.74 -21.15
C ARG A 507 -20.08 3.60 -21.38
N TYR A 508 -18.88 3.09 -21.10
CA TYR A 508 -17.63 3.81 -21.36
C TYR A 508 -17.44 4.13 -22.84
N ARG A 509 -17.67 3.17 -23.73
CA ARG A 509 -17.57 3.37 -25.19
C ARG A 509 -18.45 4.52 -25.67
N ASP A 510 -19.65 4.63 -25.13
CA ASP A 510 -20.63 5.60 -25.59
C ASP A 510 -20.50 6.96 -24.89
N ALA A 511 -19.95 7.00 -23.66
CA ALA A 511 -19.82 8.22 -22.85
C ALA A 511 -18.45 8.91 -22.93
N ILE A 512 -17.37 8.19 -23.23
CA ILE A 512 -16.03 8.80 -23.30
C ILE A 512 -15.90 9.66 -24.56
N VAL A 513 -15.61 10.93 -24.36
CA VAL A 513 -15.34 11.92 -25.41
C VAL A 513 -13.98 12.56 -25.23
N SER A 514 -13.36 12.98 -26.33
CA SER A 514 -12.02 13.55 -26.34
C SER A 514 -12.07 14.99 -26.83
N ASN A 515 -11.47 15.89 -26.06
CA ASN A 515 -11.37 17.30 -26.41
C ASN A 515 -9.91 17.62 -26.77
N VAL A 516 -9.64 17.85 -28.05
CA VAL A 516 -8.32 18.29 -28.55
C VAL A 516 -8.55 19.56 -29.36
N ASP A 517 -7.75 20.60 -29.10
CA ASP A 517 -7.80 21.90 -29.78
C ASP A 517 -9.21 22.51 -29.92
N SER A 518 -9.99 22.46 -28.82
CA SER A 518 -11.37 22.97 -28.74
C SER A 518 -12.37 22.25 -29.67
N ARG A 519 -12.02 21.07 -30.20
CA ARG A 519 -12.91 20.18 -30.94
C ARG A 519 -13.17 18.91 -30.12
N THR A 520 -14.44 18.60 -29.95
CA THR A 520 -14.89 17.35 -29.34
C THR A 520 -15.01 16.29 -30.43
N TYR A 521 -14.31 15.17 -30.27
CA TYR A 521 -14.48 14.00 -31.11
C TYR A 521 -14.66 12.74 -30.26
N ARG A 522 -15.25 11.71 -30.87
CA ARG A 522 -15.40 10.39 -30.24
C ARG A 522 -14.15 9.56 -30.55
N PRO A 523 -13.37 9.16 -29.53
CA PRO A 523 -12.27 8.23 -29.72
C PRO A 523 -12.82 6.85 -30.10
N THR A 524 -11.99 6.01 -30.70
CA THR A 524 -12.31 4.59 -30.80
C THR A 524 -12.13 4.00 -29.42
N VAL A 525 -13.20 3.43 -28.84
CA VAL A 525 -13.13 2.75 -27.54
C VAL A 525 -13.30 1.25 -27.73
N ARG A 526 -12.32 0.50 -27.24
CA ARG A 526 -12.35 -0.96 -27.08
C ARG A 526 -12.41 -1.29 -25.60
N GLY A 527 -12.96 -2.44 -25.22
CA GLY A 527 -12.91 -2.82 -23.82
C GLY A 527 -13.08 -4.29 -23.51
N ALA A 528 -12.51 -4.71 -22.39
CA ALA A 528 -12.65 -6.06 -21.89
C ALA A 528 -12.84 -6.06 -20.37
N ALA A 529 -13.80 -6.86 -19.91
CA ALA A 529 -13.96 -7.15 -18.49
C ALA A 529 -12.94 -8.24 -18.12
N LEU A 530 -12.06 -7.95 -17.18
CA LEU A 530 -11.05 -8.85 -16.66
C LEU A 530 -11.64 -9.60 -15.46
N PHE A 531 -11.55 -10.93 -15.46
CA PHE A 531 -12.20 -11.73 -14.42
C PHE A 531 -11.42 -13.02 -14.06
N PRO A 532 -11.58 -13.53 -12.82
CA PRO A 532 -10.74 -14.60 -12.30
C PRO A 532 -11.26 -15.98 -12.74
N LEU A 533 -10.83 -16.46 -13.91
CA LEU A 533 -11.16 -17.79 -14.41
C LEU A 533 -9.89 -18.64 -14.49
N THR A 534 -9.99 -19.93 -14.13
CA THR A 534 -8.83 -20.83 -14.10
C THR A 534 -8.33 -21.16 -15.51
N VAL A 535 -7.10 -21.68 -15.60
CA VAL A 535 -6.48 -22.09 -16.87
C VAL A 535 -7.32 -23.19 -17.54
N GLU A 536 -7.86 -24.12 -16.75
CA GLU A 536 -8.67 -25.24 -17.24
C GLU A 536 -9.95 -24.76 -17.93
N GLU A 537 -10.66 -23.81 -17.31
CA GLU A 537 -11.91 -23.26 -17.87
C GLU A 537 -11.67 -22.26 -19.01
N THR A 538 -10.46 -21.69 -19.10
CA THR A 538 -10.10 -20.67 -20.11
C THR A 538 -10.18 -21.19 -21.54
N ALA A 539 -9.81 -22.45 -21.79
CA ALA A 539 -9.92 -23.06 -23.12
C ALA A 539 -11.39 -23.19 -23.57
N THR A 540 -12.27 -23.58 -22.65
CA THR A 540 -13.72 -23.64 -22.89
C THR A 540 -14.30 -22.24 -23.10
N PHE A 541 -13.85 -21.25 -22.33
CA PHE A 541 -14.25 -19.87 -22.52
C PHE A 541 -13.86 -19.34 -23.91
N LYS A 542 -12.60 -19.51 -24.32
CA LYS A 542 -12.09 -19.06 -25.63
C LYS A 542 -12.88 -19.66 -26.81
N SER A 543 -13.21 -20.95 -26.74
CA SER A 543 -13.87 -21.67 -27.85
C SER A 543 -15.39 -21.49 -27.88
N GLY A 544 -16.04 -21.41 -26.72
CA GLY A 544 -17.50 -21.42 -26.61
C GLY A 544 -18.15 -20.07 -26.25
N SER A 545 -17.40 -19.15 -25.64
CA SER A 545 -17.99 -17.93 -25.09
C SER A 545 -18.38 -16.91 -26.16
N SER A 546 -19.63 -16.44 -26.11
CA SER A 546 -20.07 -15.26 -26.87
C SER A 546 -19.40 -13.97 -26.39
N LEU A 547 -19.01 -13.87 -25.10
CA LEU A 547 -18.31 -12.71 -24.55
C LEU A 547 -16.85 -12.62 -25.01
N TYR A 548 -16.23 -13.75 -25.37
CA TYR A 548 -14.92 -13.74 -26.03
C TYR A 548 -15.05 -13.32 -27.49
N ARG A 549 -16.01 -13.90 -28.21
CA ARG A 549 -16.28 -13.56 -29.63
C ARG A 549 -16.65 -12.09 -29.81
N SER A 550 -17.34 -11.47 -28.85
CA SER A 550 -17.76 -10.07 -28.92
C SER A 550 -16.59 -9.08 -28.92
N LEU A 551 -15.40 -9.47 -28.44
CA LEU A 551 -14.19 -8.65 -28.56
C LEU A 551 -13.85 -8.35 -30.01
N GLY A 552 -13.99 -9.34 -30.90
CA GLY A 552 -13.75 -9.18 -32.33
C GLY A 552 -14.92 -8.54 -33.07
N SER A 553 -16.16 -8.89 -32.74
CA SER A 553 -17.34 -8.41 -33.48
C SER A 553 -17.88 -7.05 -33.04
N LEU A 554 -17.73 -6.69 -31.76
CA LEU A 554 -18.27 -5.45 -31.17
C LEU A 554 -17.20 -4.57 -30.53
N GLY A 555 -15.95 -5.05 -30.43
CA GLY A 555 -14.88 -4.35 -29.75
C GLY A 555 -14.99 -4.34 -28.22
N VAL A 556 -16.02 -5.00 -27.66
CA VAL A 556 -16.30 -5.08 -26.21
C VAL A 556 -16.60 -6.52 -25.83
N GLY A 557 -16.00 -7.01 -24.76
CA GLY A 557 -16.21 -8.39 -24.29
C GLY A 557 -15.58 -8.67 -22.93
N ALA A 558 -15.11 -9.90 -22.73
CA ALA A 558 -14.49 -10.32 -21.47
C ALA A 558 -13.29 -11.23 -21.71
N LEU A 559 -12.31 -11.17 -20.80
CA LEU A 559 -11.07 -11.93 -20.84
C LEU A 559 -10.73 -12.50 -19.46
N PRO A 560 -10.54 -13.83 -19.34
CA PRO A 560 -9.91 -14.44 -18.18
C PRO A 560 -8.57 -13.78 -17.87
N PHE A 561 -8.34 -13.46 -16.59
CA PHE A 561 -7.10 -12.84 -16.17
C PHE A 561 -6.77 -13.16 -14.71
N LEU A 562 -5.74 -13.98 -14.51
CA LEU A 562 -5.19 -14.35 -13.20
C LEU A 562 -3.65 -14.47 -13.27
N PRO A 563 -2.95 -14.46 -12.13
CA PRO A 563 -1.58 -14.95 -12.02
C PRO A 563 -1.41 -16.28 -12.77
N GLY A 564 -0.47 -16.33 -13.71
CA GLY A 564 -0.24 -17.51 -14.55
C GLY A 564 -1.30 -17.78 -15.65
N ASN A 565 -2.34 -16.96 -15.78
CA ASN A 565 -3.36 -17.04 -16.83
C ASN A 565 -3.57 -15.67 -17.51
N THR A 566 -2.56 -15.21 -18.25
CA THR A 566 -2.51 -13.87 -18.87
C THR A 566 -2.54 -13.90 -20.41
N GLU A 567 -2.44 -15.09 -21.01
CA GLU A 567 -2.22 -15.26 -22.46
C GLU A 567 -3.29 -14.61 -23.34
N LEU A 568 -4.57 -14.68 -22.95
CA LEU A 568 -5.64 -14.09 -23.76
C LEU A 568 -5.62 -12.57 -23.75
N VAL A 569 -5.25 -11.96 -22.62
CA VAL A 569 -5.08 -10.50 -22.51
C VAL A 569 -3.86 -10.05 -23.31
N GLU A 570 -2.73 -10.75 -23.16
CA GLU A 570 -1.51 -10.46 -23.91
C GLU A 570 -1.72 -10.57 -25.43
N SER A 571 -2.37 -11.64 -25.90
CA SER A 571 -2.71 -11.83 -27.31
C SER A 571 -3.66 -10.75 -27.84
N TRP A 572 -4.67 -10.36 -27.05
CA TRP A 572 -5.63 -9.32 -27.45
C TRP A 572 -4.98 -7.94 -27.53
N LEU A 573 -4.19 -7.54 -26.52
CA LEU A 573 -3.45 -6.28 -26.52
C LEU A 573 -2.43 -6.23 -27.66
N SER A 574 -1.68 -7.31 -27.88
CA SER A 574 -0.73 -7.42 -29.00
C SER A 574 -1.43 -7.24 -30.36
N GLY A 575 -2.58 -7.89 -30.55
CA GLY A 575 -3.41 -7.71 -31.74
C GLY A 575 -3.86 -6.27 -31.94
N LEU A 576 -4.32 -5.58 -30.88
CA LEU A 576 -4.74 -4.18 -30.98
C LEU A 576 -3.58 -3.21 -31.24
N LEU A 577 -2.39 -3.48 -30.71
CA LEU A 577 -1.21 -2.63 -30.90
C LEU A 577 -0.56 -2.82 -32.29
N THR A 578 -0.82 -3.93 -32.96
CA THR A 578 -0.30 -4.26 -34.29
C THR A 578 -1.32 -4.11 -35.42
N ALA A 579 -2.61 -4.04 -35.07
CA ALA A 579 -3.70 -3.88 -36.02
C ALA A 579 -3.56 -2.59 -36.82
N SER A 580 -4.00 -2.65 -38.08
CA SER A 580 -4.08 -1.48 -38.92
C SER A 580 -5.14 -0.52 -38.41
N ASP A 581 -4.91 0.73 -38.76
CA ASP A 581 -5.76 1.88 -38.56
C ASP A 581 -7.23 1.69 -39.05
N GLU A 582 -7.46 0.89 -40.10
CA GLU A 582 -8.81 0.57 -40.61
C GLU A 582 -9.50 -0.51 -39.77
N GLU A 583 -8.76 -1.54 -39.35
CA GLU A 583 -9.23 -2.59 -38.46
C GLU A 583 -9.60 -2.05 -37.07
N LEU A 584 -8.85 -1.05 -36.60
CA LEU A 584 -9.13 -0.38 -35.34
C LEU A 584 -10.35 0.54 -35.41
N ALA A 585 -10.60 1.21 -36.53
CA ALA A 585 -11.75 2.10 -36.71
C ALA A 585 -13.09 1.33 -36.87
N TRP A 586 -13.03 0.05 -37.24
CA TRP A 586 -14.19 -0.79 -37.51
C TRP A 586 -14.80 -1.36 -36.22
N ASN A 587 -16.04 -0.97 -35.87
CA ASN A 587 -16.62 -1.23 -34.54
C ASN A 587 -17.87 -2.12 -34.54
N GLY A 588 -18.11 -2.94 -35.57
CA GLY A 588 -19.33 -3.74 -35.64
C GLY A 588 -19.50 -4.56 -36.91
N PRO A 589 -20.57 -5.37 -37.04
CA PRO A 589 -21.01 -5.82 -38.35
C PRO A 589 -21.31 -4.62 -39.26
N PRO A 590 -21.17 -4.75 -40.59
CA PRO A 590 -21.36 -3.65 -41.52
C PRO A 590 -22.71 -2.95 -41.30
N GLY A 591 -22.67 -1.62 -41.28
CA GLY A 591 -23.89 -0.81 -41.20
C GLY A 591 -24.79 -1.07 -42.42
N PRO A 592 -26.09 -0.75 -42.34
CA PRO A 592 -27.06 -0.99 -43.40
C PRO A 592 -26.82 -0.22 -44.72
N ALA A 593 -25.69 0.47 -44.86
CA ALA A 593 -25.30 1.13 -46.11
C ALA A 593 -25.02 0.13 -47.25
N GLU A 594 -24.78 -1.15 -46.94
CA GLU A 594 -24.76 -2.25 -47.93
C GLU A 594 -26.15 -2.90 -48.14
N ALA A 595 -27.19 -2.44 -47.42
CA ALA A 595 -28.56 -2.93 -47.52
C ALA A 595 -29.49 -1.98 -48.32
N HIS A 596 -28.94 -1.01 -49.06
CA HIS A 596 -29.69 -0.10 -49.95
C HIS A 596 -30.21 -0.75 -51.25
N THR A 597 -30.48 -2.05 -51.25
CA THR A 597 -31.08 -2.77 -52.39
C THR A 597 -32.46 -3.35 -52.10
N TYR A 598 -33.06 -3.11 -50.92
CA TYR A 598 -34.33 -3.76 -50.54
C TYR A 598 -35.57 -2.87 -50.46
N TRP A 599 -35.49 -1.57 -50.79
CA TRP A 599 -36.67 -0.69 -50.84
C TRP A 599 -36.61 0.31 -51.99
N THR A 600 -36.70 -0.20 -53.23
CA THR A 600 -37.26 0.53 -54.38
C THR A 600 -37.94 -0.50 -55.27
N ASP A 601 -39.24 -0.69 -55.07
CA ASP A 601 -40.27 -0.96 -56.09
C ASP A 601 -41.61 -1.17 -55.36
N ASP A 602 -42.35 -0.07 -55.21
CA ASP A 602 -43.79 0.12 -55.49
C ASP A 602 -44.35 1.39 -54.80
#